data_AF-A0A7S2J291-F1
#
_entry.id   AF-A0A7S2J291-F1
#
_cell.length_a   1.000
_cell.length_b   1.000
_cell.length_c   1.000
_cell.angle_alpha   90.00
_cell.angle_beta   90.00
_cell.angle_gamma   90.00
#
_symmetry.space_group_name_H-M   'P 1'
#
loop_
_entity.id
_entity.type
_entity.pdbx_description
1 polymer ?
#
loop_
_entity_poly.entity_id
_entity_poly.type
_entity_poly.pdbx_seq_one_letter_code
_entity_poly.pdbx_strand_id
1 'polypeptide(L)'
;EETPGPPGSPGSPGSASSDALAPEEGAAEGAPDVAAPSQLTPRESARGTLPVIRMVDDFRRAAFKSYASVAQLVAATTLTLMLAAVLLGGHGGSSFDPLSTTRPGDSLETAKLGALWCFVLMVPGTYERALLTEQYGHRIGIFACDGYRVFSNESFPLLVHDGGRELHTSPIGGGLRGQLGGQ
;
A
#
# COMPACT_ATOMS: atom_id res chain seq x y z
N GLU A 1 -0.44 -52.41 -22.74
CA GLU A 1 -0.94 -51.06 -22.44
C GLU A 1 -0.36 -50.70 -21.08
N GLU A 2 0.76 -49.98 -21.09
CA GLU A 2 1.60 -49.75 -19.92
C GLU A 2 1.31 -48.34 -19.41
N THR A 3 0.77 -48.24 -18.19
CA THR A 3 0.35 -46.98 -17.58
C THR A 3 1.56 -46.27 -16.97
N PRO A 4 1.88 -45.02 -17.34
CA PRO A 4 3.01 -44.30 -16.76
C PRO A 4 2.68 -43.86 -15.33
N GLY A 5 3.60 -44.17 -14.40
CA GLY A 5 3.50 -43.82 -12.98
C GLY A 5 3.68 -42.32 -12.71
N PRO A 6 3.24 -41.84 -11.52
CA PRO A 6 3.21 -40.42 -11.19
C PRO A 6 4.61 -39.82 -10.96
N PRO A 7 4.79 -38.52 -11.25
CA PRO A 7 6.07 -37.83 -11.04
C PRO A 7 6.38 -37.67 -9.55
N GLY A 8 7.63 -37.99 -9.18
CA GLY A 8 8.16 -37.86 -7.82
C GLY A 8 8.17 -36.43 -7.31
N SER A 9 7.94 -36.27 -6.01
CA SER A 9 7.89 -34.98 -5.32
C SER A 9 9.28 -34.32 -5.24
N PRO A 10 9.39 -32.98 -5.41
CA PRO A 10 10.66 -32.27 -5.25
C PRO A 10 11.08 -32.21 -3.77
N GLY A 11 12.32 -32.62 -3.52
CA GLY A 11 12.95 -32.62 -2.19
C GLY A 11 13.10 -31.23 -1.60
N SER A 12 12.97 -31.15 -0.27
CA SER A 12 13.16 -29.93 0.51
C SER A 12 14.65 -29.53 0.56
N PRO A 13 15.00 -28.24 0.36
CA PRO A 13 16.37 -27.78 0.56
C PRO A 13 16.71 -27.74 2.05
N GLY A 14 17.87 -28.31 2.38
CA GLY A 14 18.38 -28.49 3.73
C GLY A 14 18.73 -27.18 4.44
N SER A 15 18.51 -27.20 5.75
CA SER A 15 18.95 -26.19 6.71
C SER A 15 20.48 -26.16 6.78
N ALA A 16 21.08 -25.04 6.40
CA ALA A 16 22.49 -24.78 6.67
C ALA A 16 22.65 -24.19 8.08
N SER A 17 23.36 -24.91 8.95
CA SER A 17 23.84 -24.42 10.23
C SER A 17 24.92 -23.36 10.00
N SER A 18 24.83 -22.24 10.69
CA SER A 18 25.93 -21.27 10.79
C SER A 18 26.71 -21.56 12.05
N ASP A 19 27.88 -22.16 11.85
CA ASP A 19 28.89 -22.40 12.88
C ASP A 19 29.49 -21.09 13.39
N ALA A 20 29.77 -21.12 14.69
CA ALA A 20 30.41 -20.08 15.46
C ALA A 20 31.90 -19.97 15.13
N LEU A 21 32.41 -18.73 15.07
CA LEU A 21 33.82 -18.42 15.26
C LEU A 21 33.97 -17.06 15.96
N ALA A 22 34.32 -17.14 17.24
CA ALA A 22 35.22 -16.21 17.92
C ALA A 22 36.54 -16.99 18.17
N PRO A 23 37.65 -16.39 18.68
CA PRO A 23 37.92 -14.99 19.04
C PRO A 23 39.20 -14.48 18.35
N GLU A 24 39.70 -13.29 18.73
CA GLU A 24 41.13 -13.04 19.08
C GLU A 24 41.24 -11.59 19.62
N GLU A 25 41.81 -11.50 20.81
CA GLU A 25 42.15 -10.26 21.51
C GLU A 25 43.42 -9.65 20.89
N GLY A 26 43.45 -8.32 20.77
CA GLY A 26 44.61 -7.59 20.30
C GLY A 26 44.61 -6.17 20.85
N ALA A 27 45.21 -6.00 22.03
CA ALA A 27 45.50 -4.71 22.63
C ALA A 27 46.62 -3.99 21.86
N ALA A 28 46.43 -2.71 21.55
CA ALA A 28 47.52 -1.75 21.40
C ALA A 28 46.99 -0.31 21.57
N GLU A 29 47.61 0.37 22.52
CA GLU A 29 47.47 1.77 22.89
C GLU A 29 47.68 2.73 21.71
N GLY A 30 46.98 3.87 21.76
CA GLY A 30 47.24 4.98 20.85
C GLY A 30 46.12 6.00 20.86
N ALA A 31 45.97 6.74 21.96
CA ALA A 31 45.09 7.91 22.03
C ALA A 31 45.80 9.13 21.43
N PRO A 32 45.29 9.73 20.33
CA PRO A 32 45.53 11.13 20.05
C PRO A 32 44.47 11.98 20.75
N ASP A 33 44.96 12.87 21.59
CA ASP A 33 44.31 14.06 22.13
C ASP A 33 43.68 14.87 20.97
N VAL A 34 42.35 14.74 20.79
CA VAL A 34 41.61 15.57 19.82
C VAL A 34 40.43 16.23 20.53
N ALA A 35 40.72 17.46 20.94
CA ALA A 35 39.87 18.63 20.96
C ALA A 35 38.39 18.43 21.39
N ALA A 36 38.10 19.03 22.53
CA ALA A 36 36.77 19.26 23.08
C ALA A 36 35.71 19.61 22.03
N PRO A 37 34.49 19.04 22.11
CA PRO A 37 33.39 19.43 21.27
C PRO A 37 33.01 20.88 21.59
N SER A 38 33.31 21.77 20.65
CA SER A 38 32.77 23.12 20.65
C SER A 38 31.24 23.03 20.71
N GLN A 39 30.68 23.67 21.73
CA GLN A 39 29.24 23.80 21.90
C GLN A 39 28.63 24.42 20.64
N LEU A 40 27.91 23.59 19.88
CA LEU A 40 27.04 24.02 18.80
C LEU A 40 25.90 24.81 19.42
N THR A 41 25.99 26.12 19.28
CA THR A 41 24.90 27.06 19.56
C THR A 41 23.62 26.59 18.86
N PRO A 42 22.42 26.75 19.47
CA PRO A 42 21.15 26.44 18.83
C PRO A 42 20.92 27.42 17.68
N ARG A 43 21.37 27.04 16.48
CA ARG A 43 21.09 27.80 15.26
C ARG A 43 19.70 27.42 14.79
N GLU A 44 18.72 28.17 15.28
CA GLU A 44 17.53 28.61 14.56
C GLU A 44 17.13 27.71 13.37
N SER A 45 16.62 26.50 13.69
CA SER A 45 16.00 25.59 12.71
C SER A 45 14.58 26.06 12.43
N ALA A 46 14.49 27.26 11.86
CA ALA A 46 13.26 27.83 11.34
C ALA A 46 13.26 27.68 9.82
N ARG A 47 12.18 27.07 9.31
CA ARG A 47 11.69 27.15 7.94
C ARG A 47 12.48 26.39 6.88
N GLY A 48 12.27 25.08 6.90
CA GLY A 48 12.48 24.22 5.74
C GLY A 48 11.45 23.11 5.66
N THR A 49 10.16 23.41 5.89
CA THR A 49 9.11 22.42 5.62
C THR A 49 9.17 22.06 4.15
N LEU A 50 9.66 20.84 3.87
CA LEU A 50 9.87 20.31 2.53
C LEU A 50 8.60 20.50 1.68
N PRO A 51 8.70 21.08 0.47
CA PRO A 51 7.54 21.46 -0.34
C PRO A 51 6.61 20.29 -0.70
N VAL A 52 7.11 19.07 -0.65
CA VAL A 52 6.36 17.85 -0.99
C VAL A 52 5.26 17.54 0.02
N ILE A 53 5.50 17.74 1.33
CA ILE A 53 4.50 17.44 2.36
C ILE A 53 3.33 18.43 2.27
N ARG A 54 3.62 19.70 1.95
CA ARG A 54 2.56 20.70 1.71
C ARG A 54 1.69 20.36 0.51
N MET A 55 2.27 19.84 -0.56
CA MET A 55 1.51 19.51 -1.77
C MET A 55 0.50 18.37 -1.55
N VAL A 56 0.87 17.34 -0.78
CA VAL A 56 -0.05 16.22 -0.45
C VAL A 56 -1.18 16.69 0.48
N ASP A 57 -0.87 17.54 1.46
CA ASP A 57 -1.87 18.14 2.35
C ASP A 57 -2.84 19.09 1.62
N ASP A 58 -2.33 19.86 0.66
CA ASP A 58 -3.14 20.75 -0.18
C ASP A 58 -4.01 19.94 -1.16
N PHE A 59 -3.50 18.84 -1.72
CA PHE A 59 -4.30 17.93 -2.56
C PHE A 59 -5.40 17.24 -1.75
N ARG A 60 -5.10 16.76 -0.53
CA ARG A 60 -6.11 16.22 0.38
C ARG A 60 -7.16 17.28 0.74
N ARG A 61 -6.75 18.50 1.11
CA ARG A 61 -7.69 19.59 1.41
C ARG A 61 -8.54 20.01 0.20
N ALA A 62 -7.98 20.02 -1.00
CA ALA A 62 -8.70 20.32 -2.23
C ALA A 62 -9.71 19.21 -2.56
N ALA A 63 -9.32 17.94 -2.43
CA ALA A 63 -10.23 16.80 -2.59
C ALA A 63 -11.38 16.87 -1.58
N PHE A 64 -11.08 17.11 -0.30
CA PHE A 64 -12.11 17.23 0.76
C PHE A 64 -13.11 18.37 0.52
N LYS A 65 -12.68 19.51 -0.02
CA LYS A 65 -13.60 20.60 -0.39
C LYS A 65 -14.54 20.20 -1.54
N SER A 66 -14.06 19.38 -2.47
CA SER A 66 -14.91 18.84 -3.54
C SER A 66 -15.94 17.84 -2.99
N TYR A 67 -15.53 16.96 -2.06
CA TYR A 67 -16.43 15.98 -1.43
C TYR A 67 -17.54 16.62 -0.59
N ALA A 68 -17.26 17.72 0.12
CA ALA A 68 -18.28 18.42 0.90
C ALA A 68 -19.43 18.95 0.01
N SER A 69 -19.11 19.44 -1.19
CA SER A 69 -20.09 19.93 -2.16
C SER A 69 -20.94 18.78 -2.75
N VAL A 70 -20.29 17.66 -3.10
CA VAL A 70 -21.00 16.48 -3.61
C VAL A 70 -21.92 15.87 -2.55
N ALA A 71 -21.47 15.80 -1.29
CA ALA A 71 -22.27 15.29 -0.18
C ALA A 71 -23.54 16.14 0.06
N GLN A 72 -23.44 17.47 -0.02
CA GLN A 72 -24.59 18.36 0.09
C GLN A 72 -25.58 18.19 -1.07
N LEU A 73 -25.10 17.99 -2.30
CA LEU A 73 -25.95 17.75 -3.46
C LEU A 73 -26.70 16.41 -3.34
N VAL A 74 -26.03 15.35 -2.89
CA VAL A 74 -26.65 14.03 -2.64
C VAL A 74 -27.69 14.11 -1.51
N ALA A 75 -27.39 14.81 -0.42
CA ALA A 75 -28.35 15.01 0.66
C ALA A 75 -29.59 15.82 0.22
N ALA A 76 -29.40 16.88 -0.57
CA ALA A 76 -30.51 17.69 -1.08
C ALA A 76 -31.40 16.92 -2.06
N THR A 77 -30.80 16.14 -2.97
CA THR A 77 -31.54 15.32 -3.95
C THR A 77 -32.31 14.19 -3.29
N THR A 78 -31.71 13.48 -2.33
CA THR A 78 -32.40 12.43 -1.56
C THR A 78 -33.57 12.99 -0.76
N LEU A 79 -33.41 14.13 -0.09
CA LEU A 79 -34.50 14.80 0.63
C LEU A 79 -35.63 15.23 -0.31
N THR A 80 -35.29 15.75 -1.49
CA THR A 80 -36.28 16.17 -2.51
C THR A 80 -37.08 14.97 -3.04
N LEU A 81 -36.42 13.84 -3.31
CA LEU A 81 -37.09 12.61 -3.74
C LEU A 81 -38.01 12.05 -2.65
N MET A 82 -37.57 12.06 -1.40
CA MET A 82 -38.41 11.64 -0.25
C MET A 82 -39.64 12.54 -0.09
N LEU A 83 -39.47 13.87 -0.21
CA LEU A 83 -40.60 14.81 -0.15
C LEU A 83 -41.57 14.59 -1.32
N ALA A 84 -41.05 14.38 -2.54
CA ALA A 84 -41.88 14.10 -3.71
C ALA A 84 -42.69 12.81 -3.53
N ALA A 85 -42.09 11.75 -2.97
CA ALA A 85 -42.80 10.50 -2.68
C ALA A 85 -43.92 10.68 -1.65
N VAL A 86 -43.73 11.51 -0.62
CA VAL A 86 -44.76 11.82 0.39
C VAL A 86 -45.89 12.67 -0.21
N LEU A 87 -45.56 13.69 -1.02
CA LEU A 87 -46.56 14.58 -1.64
C LEU A 87 -47.38 13.88 -2.73
N LEU A 88 -46.79 12.90 -3.43
CA LEU A 88 -47.46 12.13 -4.48
C LEU A 88 -48.36 11.01 -3.96
N GLY A 89 -48.52 10.84 -2.64
CA GLY A 89 -49.71 10.24 -2.02
C GLY A 89 -50.27 9.00 -2.73
N GLY A 90 -49.46 7.97 -2.93
CA GLY A 90 -49.89 6.70 -3.52
C GLY A 90 -50.54 5.77 -2.50
N HIS A 91 -51.84 5.94 -2.23
CA HIS A 91 -52.71 4.90 -1.65
C HIS A 91 -52.99 3.79 -2.69
N GLY A 92 -51.94 3.08 -3.10
CA GLY A 92 -52.04 1.98 -4.03
C GLY A 92 -51.22 0.82 -3.51
N GLY A 93 -51.86 -0.03 -2.69
CA GLY A 93 -51.37 -1.36 -2.35
C GLY A 93 -51.32 -2.23 -3.60
N SER A 94 -50.37 -1.96 -4.47
CA SER A 94 -49.86 -2.92 -5.41
C SER A 94 -48.59 -3.45 -4.76
N SER A 95 -48.61 -4.74 -4.43
CA SER A 95 -47.44 -5.53 -4.11
C SER A 95 -46.54 -5.56 -5.35
N PHE A 96 -45.97 -4.41 -5.70
CA PHE A 96 -44.75 -4.37 -6.47
C PHE A 96 -43.71 -4.89 -5.51
N ASP A 97 -43.44 -6.19 -5.60
CA ASP A 97 -42.18 -6.74 -5.15
C ASP A 97 -41.12 -5.83 -5.77
N PRO A 98 -40.43 -5.00 -4.95
CA PRO A 98 -39.47 -4.06 -5.47
C PRO A 98 -38.49 -4.91 -6.22
N LEU A 99 -38.49 -4.75 -7.55
CA LEU A 99 -37.70 -5.47 -8.53
C LEU A 99 -36.46 -5.96 -7.82
N SER A 100 -36.49 -7.25 -7.43
CA SER A 100 -35.64 -7.82 -6.38
C SER A 100 -34.27 -7.22 -6.58
N THR A 101 -33.97 -6.19 -5.78
CA THR A 101 -32.64 -5.63 -5.71
C THR A 101 -31.93 -6.80 -5.13
N THR A 102 -31.25 -7.53 -6.01
CA THR A 102 -30.58 -8.76 -5.67
C THR A 102 -29.75 -8.36 -4.49
N ARG A 103 -30.20 -8.78 -3.29
CA ARG A 103 -29.41 -8.57 -2.08
C ARG A 103 -28.06 -9.12 -2.49
N PRO A 104 -26.96 -8.35 -2.35
CA PRO A 104 -25.63 -8.80 -2.71
C PRO A 104 -25.15 -9.89 -1.73
N GLY A 105 -25.94 -10.95 -1.59
CA GLY A 105 -25.85 -11.92 -0.51
C GLY A 105 -26.55 -13.25 -0.78
N ASP A 106 -27.24 -13.49 -1.92
CA ASP A 106 -27.93 -14.78 -2.09
C ASP A 106 -28.04 -15.34 -3.52
N SER A 107 -27.03 -15.08 -4.35
CA SER A 107 -26.64 -16.03 -5.39
C SER A 107 -25.13 -16.04 -5.48
N LEU A 108 -24.60 -16.50 -4.35
CA LEU A 108 -23.26 -17.01 -4.10
C LEU A 108 -23.06 -18.33 -4.87
N GLU A 109 -23.44 -18.37 -6.15
CA GLU A 109 -22.51 -18.99 -7.08
C GLU A 109 -21.35 -18.00 -7.08
N THR A 110 -20.44 -18.20 -6.13
CA THR A 110 -19.06 -17.77 -6.23
C THR A 110 -18.59 -18.36 -7.54
N ALA A 111 -18.95 -17.71 -8.65
CA ALA A 111 -18.15 -17.66 -9.83
C ALA A 111 -16.78 -17.43 -9.23
N LYS A 112 -15.94 -18.45 -9.37
CA LYS A 112 -14.62 -18.53 -8.78
C LYS A 112 -13.83 -17.44 -9.51
N LEU A 113 -14.10 -16.19 -9.15
CA LEU A 113 -13.47 -15.00 -9.66
C LEU A 113 -12.02 -15.29 -9.35
N GLY A 114 -11.26 -15.54 -10.42
CA GLY A 114 -9.89 -15.97 -10.29
C GLY A 114 -9.17 -14.97 -9.39
N ALA A 115 -8.34 -15.49 -8.47
CA ALA A 115 -7.59 -14.62 -7.58
C ALA A 115 -6.80 -13.61 -8.42
N LEU A 116 -6.99 -12.32 -8.14
CA LEU A 116 -6.28 -11.26 -8.82
C LEU A 116 -4.92 -11.07 -8.15
N TRP A 117 -3.86 -11.16 -8.96
CA TRP A 117 -2.49 -11.01 -8.50
C TRP A 117 -1.88 -9.77 -9.17
N CYS A 118 -1.36 -8.81 -8.39
CA CYS A 118 -0.83 -7.53 -8.89
C CYS A 118 0.63 -7.24 -8.47
N PHE A 119 1.50 -6.86 -9.43
CA PHE A 119 2.88 -6.46 -9.13
C PHE A 119 3.14 -5.03 -9.56
N VAL A 120 4.15 -4.45 -8.92
CA VAL A 120 4.78 -3.21 -9.39
C VAL A 120 6.30 -3.34 -9.29
N LEU A 121 6.98 -2.70 -10.21
CA LEU A 121 8.41 -2.47 -10.14
C LEU A 121 8.65 -1.05 -9.62
N MET A 122 9.44 -0.92 -8.56
CA MET A 122 9.72 0.35 -7.91
C MET A 122 11.20 0.73 -8.06
N VAL A 123 11.47 1.98 -8.43
CA VAL A 123 12.80 2.57 -8.51
C VAL A 123 13.18 3.18 -7.16
N PRO A 124 14.26 2.74 -6.50
CA PRO A 124 14.67 3.26 -5.20
C PRO A 124 15.09 4.73 -5.31
N GLY A 125 15.02 5.45 -4.20
CA GLY A 125 15.44 6.86 -4.14
C GLY A 125 14.51 7.84 -4.87
N THR A 126 13.38 7.37 -5.41
CA THR A 126 12.37 8.21 -6.06
C THR A 126 11.14 8.42 -5.16
N TYR A 127 10.17 9.24 -5.63
CA TYR A 127 8.90 9.47 -4.93
C TYR A 127 8.01 8.21 -4.88
N GLU A 128 8.30 7.19 -5.68
CA GLU A 128 7.50 5.96 -5.76
C GLU A 128 7.43 5.24 -4.42
N ARG A 129 8.50 5.29 -3.61
CA ARG A 129 8.48 4.67 -2.28
C ARG A 129 7.42 5.29 -1.38
N ALA A 130 7.33 6.62 -1.36
CA ALA A 130 6.34 7.34 -0.56
C ALA A 130 4.92 7.04 -1.06
N LEU A 131 4.74 7.03 -2.38
CA LEU A 131 3.46 6.70 -3.02
C LEU A 131 3.01 5.27 -2.69
N LEU A 132 3.89 4.27 -2.83
CA LEU A 132 3.56 2.88 -2.50
C LEU A 132 3.32 2.68 -1.01
N THR A 133 4.02 3.41 -0.14
CA THR A 133 3.76 3.38 1.31
C THR A 133 2.35 3.90 1.62
N GLU A 134 1.95 5.00 0.99
CA GLU A 134 0.60 5.55 1.14
C GLU A 134 -0.48 4.60 0.57
N GLN A 135 -0.27 4.07 -0.64
CA GLN A 135 -1.21 3.10 -1.23
C GLN A 135 -1.33 1.82 -0.38
N TYR A 136 -0.22 1.36 0.20
CA TYR A 136 -0.20 0.20 1.09
C TYR A 136 -1.00 0.45 2.36
N GLY A 137 -0.84 1.62 2.98
CA GLY A 137 -1.60 2.03 4.16
C GLY A 137 -3.11 2.13 3.91
N HIS A 138 -3.52 2.57 2.71
CA HIS A 138 -4.94 2.68 2.33
C HIS A 138 -5.52 1.44 1.65
N ARG A 139 -4.73 0.40 1.40
CA ARG A 139 -5.16 -0.80 0.63
C ARG A 139 -5.75 -0.48 -0.75
N ILE A 140 -5.14 0.46 -1.46
CA ILE A 140 -5.57 0.88 -2.82
C ILE A 140 -4.56 0.49 -3.89
N GLY A 141 -4.95 0.60 -5.16
CA GLY A 141 -4.08 0.30 -6.30
C GLY A 141 -3.74 -1.19 -6.36
N ILE A 142 -2.45 -1.51 -6.48
CA ILE A 142 -1.99 -2.92 -6.51
C ILE A 142 -2.27 -3.68 -5.21
N PHE A 143 -2.49 -2.97 -4.10
CA PHE A 143 -2.74 -3.56 -2.78
C PHE A 143 -4.22 -3.91 -2.54
N ALA A 144 -5.10 -3.63 -3.51
CA ALA A 144 -6.49 -4.07 -3.51
C ALA A 144 -6.68 -5.49 -4.08
N CYS A 145 -5.63 -6.07 -4.68
CA CYS A 145 -5.65 -7.41 -5.25
C CYS A 145 -5.49 -8.48 -4.15
N ASP A 146 -5.94 -9.72 -4.43
CA ASP A 146 -5.86 -10.85 -3.48
C ASP A 146 -4.40 -11.19 -3.11
N GLY A 147 -3.50 -11.01 -4.07
CA GLY A 147 -2.06 -11.14 -3.89
C GLY A 147 -1.30 -9.98 -4.55
N TYR A 148 -0.19 -9.58 -3.94
CA TYR A 148 0.67 -8.55 -4.50
C TYR A 148 2.15 -8.73 -4.14
N ARG A 149 3.03 -8.11 -4.93
CA ARG A 149 4.47 -8.02 -4.67
C ARG A 149 5.03 -6.75 -5.27
N VAL A 150 5.89 -6.12 -4.50
CA VAL A 150 6.66 -4.97 -4.95
C VAL A 150 8.08 -5.45 -5.21
N PHE A 151 8.54 -5.25 -6.43
CA PHE A 151 9.91 -5.56 -6.84
C PHE A 151 10.75 -4.30 -6.88
N SER A 152 12.02 -4.41 -6.53
CA SER A 152 12.99 -3.33 -6.68
C SER A 152 14.40 -3.89 -6.87
N ASN A 153 15.41 -3.06 -7.05
CA ASN A 153 16.83 -3.46 -7.02
C ASN A 153 17.34 -3.59 -5.57
N GLU A 154 16.71 -2.90 -4.63
CA GLU A 154 17.06 -2.87 -3.21
C GLU A 154 15.90 -3.39 -2.36
N SER A 155 16.21 -4.02 -1.24
CA SER A 155 15.21 -4.38 -0.24
C SER A 155 14.95 -3.18 0.67
N PHE A 156 13.70 -2.76 0.79
CA PHE A 156 13.30 -1.74 1.75
C PHE A 156 11.94 -2.06 2.36
N PRO A 157 11.74 -1.64 3.62
CA PRO A 157 10.46 -1.78 4.27
C PRO A 157 9.51 -0.67 3.80
N LEU A 158 8.30 -1.09 3.45
CA LEU A 158 7.12 -0.23 3.32
C LEU A 158 6.38 -0.30 4.67
N LEU A 159 6.59 0.73 5.50
CA LEU A 159 6.05 0.80 6.86
C LEU A 159 4.67 1.48 6.84
N VAL A 160 3.67 0.83 7.45
CA VAL A 160 2.39 1.45 7.75
C VAL A 160 2.45 2.06 9.15
N HIS A 161 1.95 3.28 9.31
CA HIS A 161 1.94 3.97 10.61
C HIS A 161 1.05 3.30 11.68
N ASP A 162 0.13 2.43 11.29
CA ASP A 162 -0.91 1.90 12.18
C ASP A 162 -0.65 0.46 12.68
N GLY A 163 0.61 0.01 12.73
CA GLY A 163 0.99 -1.22 13.44
C GLY A 163 0.63 -2.55 12.74
N GLY A 164 0.28 -2.52 11.46
CA GLY A 164 -0.25 -3.69 10.76
C GLY A 164 0.60 -4.15 9.57
N ARG A 165 1.61 -5.00 9.85
CA ARG A 165 2.46 -5.77 8.91
C ARG A 165 3.44 -4.93 8.09
N GLU A 166 4.71 -5.28 8.21
CA GLU A 166 5.79 -4.76 7.37
C GLU A 166 5.79 -5.49 6.03
N LEU A 167 5.77 -4.74 4.93
CA LEU A 167 5.93 -5.28 3.58
C LEU A 167 7.35 -5.00 3.10
N HIS A 168 8.10 -6.07 2.85
CA HIS A 168 9.43 -5.99 2.25
C HIS A 168 9.36 -6.13 0.74
N THR A 169 10.12 -5.32 0.04
CA THR A 169 10.29 -5.46 -1.41
C THR A 169 11.22 -6.61 -1.75
N SER A 170 10.97 -7.27 -2.87
CA SER A 170 11.81 -8.38 -3.34
C SER A 170 12.84 -7.86 -4.33
N PRO A 171 14.14 -7.99 -4.04
CA PRO A 171 15.18 -7.57 -4.96
C PRO A 171 15.15 -8.42 -6.23
N ILE A 172 15.23 -7.79 -7.39
CA ILE A 172 15.48 -8.44 -8.68
C ILE A 172 16.96 -8.24 -9.01
N GLY A 173 17.67 -9.33 -9.31
CA GLY A 173 19.05 -9.26 -9.77
C GLY A 173 19.13 -8.65 -11.17
N GLY A 174 19.31 -7.33 -11.25
CA GLY A 174 19.43 -6.60 -12.51
C GLY A 174 19.25 -5.10 -12.34
N GLY A 175 19.79 -4.32 -13.27
CA GLY A 175 19.55 -2.87 -13.31
C GLY A 175 18.13 -2.59 -13.80
N LEU A 176 17.31 -1.93 -12.99
CA LEU A 176 15.95 -1.49 -13.37
C LEU A 176 15.94 -0.26 -14.28
N ARG A 177 17.12 0.15 -14.78
CA ARG A 177 17.26 1.24 -15.72
C ARG A 177 16.72 0.79 -17.08
N GLY A 178 15.50 1.18 -17.38
CA GLY A 178 15.02 1.22 -18.76
C GLY A 178 15.86 2.22 -19.55
N GLN A 179 16.23 1.85 -20.77
CA GLN A 179 16.88 2.78 -21.71
C GLN A 179 15.95 3.95 -22.10
N LEU A 180 14.64 3.77 -21.88
CA LEU A 180 13.57 4.73 -22.13
C LEU A 180 12.66 4.77 -20.88
N GLY A 181 12.62 5.91 -20.20
CA GLY A 181 11.76 6.17 -19.02
C GLY A 181 11.64 7.68 -18.77
N GLY A 182 10.44 8.15 -18.43
CA GLY A 182 10.11 9.58 -18.28
C GLY A 182 10.86 10.24 -17.12
N GLN A 183 11.34 11.48 -17.35
CA GLN A 183 12.05 12.33 -16.38
C GLN A 183 11.09 12.98 -15.38
#